data_AF-A0A3D1ZDA2-F1
#
_entry.id   AF-A0A3D1ZDA2-F1
#
_cell.length_a   1.000
_cell.length_b   1.000
_cell.length_c   1.000
_cell.angle_alpha   90.00
_cell.angle_beta   90.00
_cell.angle_gamma   90.00
#
_symmetry.space_group_name_H-M   'P 1'
#
loop_
_entity.id
_entity.type
_entity.pdbx_description
1 polymer ?
#
loop_
_entity_poly.entity_id
_entity_poly.type
_entity_poly.pdbx_seq_one_letter_code
_entity_poly.pdbx_strand_id
1 'polypeptide(L)' 'SLEGMFICPEGAATAVALNKLLVAGDLSPDENILLLNTGSGLKYLDV' A
#
# COMPACT_ATOMS: atom_id res chain seq x y z
N SER A 1 -4.57 1.23 13.06
CA SER A 1 -4.08 2.62 13.05
C SER A 1 -4.37 3.23 11.69
N LEU A 2 -4.52 4.54 11.58
CA LEU A 2 -4.44 5.24 10.29
C LEU A 2 -3.01 5.76 10.18
N GLU A 3 -2.22 5.21 9.26
CA GLU A 3 -0.75 5.43 9.17
C GLU A 3 -0.33 6.87 8.78
N GLY A 4 -1.28 7.82 8.65
CA GLY A 4 -0.99 9.22 8.34
C GLY A 4 -0.50 9.47 6.91
N MET A 5 -0.64 8.49 6.01
CA MET A 5 -0.17 8.56 4.64
C MET A 5 -1.27 9.06 3.69
N PHE A 6 -0.98 10.07 2.87
CA PHE A 6 -1.85 10.51 1.78
C PHE A 6 -1.25 10.09 0.42
N ILE A 7 -1.50 8.82 0.07
CA ILE A 7 -0.94 8.13 -1.10
C ILE A 7 -1.90 8.14 -2.29
N CYS A 8 -1.37 7.93 -3.49
CA CYS A 8 -2.23 7.77 -4.67
C CYS A 8 -2.98 6.42 -4.64
N PRO A 9 -4.05 6.25 -5.44
CA PRO A 9 -4.80 5.01 -5.52
C PRO A 9 -3.93 3.79 -5.85
N GLU A 10 -2.93 3.93 -6.72
CA GLU A 10 -1.98 2.88 -7.08
C GLU A 10 -1.13 2.46 -5.88
N GLY A 11 -0.65 3.43 -5.09
CA GLY A 11 0.05 3.17 -3.83
C GLY A 11 -0.84 2.43 -2.82
N ALA A 12 -2.10 2.86 -2.68
CA ALA A 12 -3.07 2.20 -1.79
C ALA A 12 -3.36 0.76 -2.23
N ALA A 13 -3.42 0.50 -3.54
CA ALA A 13 -3.59 -0.84 -4.07
C ALA A 13 -2.45 -1.78 -3.65
N THR A 14 -1.21 -1.28 -3.57
CA THR A 14 -0.07 -2.09 -3.09
C THR A 14 -0.22 -2.49 -1.62
N ALA A 15 -0.75 -1.61 -0.76
CA ALA A 15 -1.01 -1.91 0.65
C ALA A 15 -2.10 -2.98 0.82
N VAL A 16 -3.17 -2.90 0.01
CA VAL A 16 -4.23 -3.92 0.00
C VAL A 16 -3.70 -5.26 -0.53
N ALA A 17 -2.87 -5.24 -1.58
CA ALA A 17 -2.24 -6.44 -2.12
C ALA A 17 -1.31 -7.10 -1.11
N LEU A 18 -0.50 -6.32 -0.39
CA LEU A 18 0.37 -6.83 0.67
C LEU A 18 -0.42 -7.63 1.71
N ASN A 19 -1.53 -7.09 2.21
CA ASN A 19 -2.36 -7.80 3.18
C ASN A 19 -2.87 -9.14 2.61
N LYS A 20 -3.32 -9.15 1.35
CA LYS A 20 -3.80 -10.39 0.69
C LYS A 20 -2.69 -11.42 0.53
N LEU A 21 -1.50 -11.01 0.10
CA LEU A 21 -0.35 -11.90 -0.12
C LEU A 21 0.19 -12.47 1.20
N LEU A 22 0.21 -11.67 2.27
CA LEU A 22 0.55 -12.14 3.62
C LEU A 22 -0.48 -13.17 4.13
N VAL A 23 -1.77 -12.94 3.92
CA VAL A 23 -2.84 -13.88 4.30
C VAL A 23 -2.78 -15.17 3.48
N ALA A 24 -2.43 -15.09 2.20
CA ALA A 24 -2.25 -16.24 1.33
C ALA A 24 -0.99 -17.07 1.66
N GLY A 25 -0.03 -16.48 2.38
CA GLY A 25 1.27 -17.09 2.68
C GLY A 25 2.28 -16.98 1.52
N ASP A 26 1.99 -16.15 0.52
CA ASP A 26 2.89 -15.87 -0.60
C ASP A 26 4.09 -15.00 -0.19
N LEU A 27 3.94 -14.22 0.89
CA LEU A 27 4.98 -13.39 1.50
C LEU A 27 5.08 -13.69 3.00
N SER A 28 6.30 -13.66 3.54
CA SER A 28 6.52 -13.75 4.99
C SER A 28 6.46 -12.36 5.65
N PRO A 29 5.88 -12.22 6.85
CA PRO A 29 5.89 -10.96 7.60
C PRO A 29 7.29 -10.52 8.05
N ASP A 30 8.29 -11.41 8.02
CA ASP A 30 9.68 -11.11 8.40
C ASP A 30 10.53 -10.59 7.21
N GLU A 31 9.95 -10.52 6.01
CA GLU A 31 10.63 -9.98 4.83
C GLU A 31 10.67 -8.44 4.83
N ASN A 32 11.72 -7.87 4.24
CA ASN A 32 11.76 -6.44 3.94
C ASN A 32 10.98 -6.15 2.66
N ILE A 33 9.77 -5.60 2.80
CA ILE A 33 8.87 -5.35 1.67
C ILE A 33 8.76 -3.85 1.38
N LEU A 34 9.03 -3.46 0.13
CA LEU A 34 8.87 -2.08 -0.35
C LEU A 34 7.53 -1.92 -1.09
N LEU A 35 6.66 -1.07 -0.56
CA LEU A 35 5.48 -0.58 -1.27
C LEU A 35 5.82 0.71 -2.02
N LEU A 36 5.90 0.64 -3.34
CA LEU A 36 6.25 1.79 -4.17
C LEU A 36 5.02 2.63 -4.51
N ASN A 37 4.88 3.77 -3.82
CA ASN A 37 3.89 4.78 -4.15
C ASN A 37 4.40 5.68 -5.30
N THR A 38 3.77 5.59 -6.47
CA THR A 38 4.23 6.26 -7.71
C THR A 38 3.75 7.71 -7.85
N GLY A 39 2.78 8.15 -7.04
CA GLY A 39 2.21 9.49 -7.10
C GLY A 39 1.78 10.02 -5.74
N SER A 40 1.66 11.35 -5.61
CA SER A 40 1.10 11.95 -4.39
C SER A 40 -0.42 11.81 -4.36
N GLY A 41 -1.00 11.54 -3.18
CA GLY A 41 -2.44 11.59 -2.95
C GLY A 41 -3.05 12.98 -3.23
N LEU A 42 -2.23 14.06 -3.18
CA LEU A 42 -2.66 15.42 -3.52
C LEU A 42 -3.17 15.57 -4.95
N LYS A 43 -2.92 14.61 -5.84
CA LYS A 43 -3.48 14.59 -7.20
C LYS A 43 -4.94 14.15 -7.26
N TYR A 44 -5.51 13.65 -6.15
CA TYR A 44 -6.81 12.98 -6.09
C TYR A 44 -7.67 13.57 -4.96
N LEU A 45 -7.78 14.90 -4.88
CA LEU A 45 -8.54 15.59 -3.82
C LEU A 45 -10.07 15.42 -3.94
N ASP A 46 -10.51 15.02 -5.12
CA ASP A 46 -11.89 14.82 -5.55
C ASP A 46 -12.33 13.35 -5.53
N VAL A 47 -11.40 12.44 -5.20
CA VAL A 47 -11.64 11.00 -5.06
C VAL A 47 -11.84 10.66 -3.59
#